data_AF-A0A8T6RBT3-F1
#
_entry.id   AF-A0A8T6RBT3-F1
#
_cell.length_a   1.000
_cell.length_b   1.000
_cell.length_c   1.000
_cell.angle_alpha   90.00
_cell.angle_beta   90.00
_cell.angle_gamma   90.00
#
_symmetry.space_group_name_H-M   'P 1'
#
loop_
_entity.id
_entity.type
_entity.pdbx_description
1 polymer ?
#
loop_
_entity_poly.entity_id
_entity_poly.type
_entity_poly.pdbx_seq_one_letter_code
_entity_poly.pdbx_strand_id
1 'polypeptide(L)'
;MITPQMSTIPDTRERVRKAITDYLAMFLPGSWTEPLVRLKLLLQSNSEIDWDALKGHSLAFFDEQRLAQDRIESLARIERFVDAFKDLYKVLSPAEWHKAVDDIFQAANFRVSKAALSRPETRFLDERKKESSTN
;
A
#
# COMPACT_ATOMS: atom_id res chain seq x y z
N MET A 1 23.99 -24.51 12.09
CA MET A 1 22.70 -24.19 12.75
C MET A 1 22.36 -22.76 12.39
N ILE A 2 21.29 -22.54 11.62
CA ILE A 2 20.80 -21.19 11.30
C ILE A 2 19.64 -20.93 12.25
N THR A 3 19.84 -20.02 13.20
CA THR A 3 18.81 -19.58 14.14
C THR A 3 17.77 -18.77 13.35
N PRO A 4 16.48 -19.14 13.33
CA PRO A 4 15.47 -18.25 12.78
C PRO A 4 15.41 -17.03 13.69
N GLN A 5 15.80 -15.87 13.16
CA GLN A 5 15.70 -14.63 13.92
C GLN A 5 14.23 -14.39 14.27
N MET A 6 13.90 -14.47 15.56
CA MET A 6 12.61 -14.04 16.08
C MET A 6 12.51 -12.53 15.83
N SER A 7 11.89 -12.17 14.70
CA SER A 7 11.58 -10.78 14.39
C SER A 7 10.64 -10.26 15.47
N THR A 8 10.95 -9.11 16.06
CA THR A 8 10.09 -8.56 17.12
C THR A 8 8.79 -8.03 16.51
N ILE A 9 7.73 -7.87 17.31
CA ILE A 9 6.47 -7.25 16.86
C ILE A 9 6.72 -5.85 16.23
N PRO A 10 7.55 -4.97 16.81
CA PRO A 10 7.96 -3.72 16.16
C PRO A 10 8.56 -3.89 14.76
N ASP A 11 9.45 -4.88 14.57
CA ASP A 11 10.07 -5.15 13.26
C ASP A 11 9.03 -5.61 12.24
N THR A 12 8.09 -6.45 12.69
CA THR A 12 7.00 -6.94 11.84
C THR A 12 6.08 -5.80 11.42
N ARG A 13 5.72 -4.89 12.34
CA ARG A 13 4.90 -3.70 12.03
C ARG A 13 5.60 -2.78 11.02
N GLU A 14 6.90 -2.53 11.17
CA GLU A 14 7.62 -1.68 10.23
C GLU A 14 7.74 -2.32 8.84
N ARG A 15 7.96 -3.63 8.78
CA ARG A 15 7.92 -4.40 7.53
C ARG A 15 6.58 -4.27 6.82
N VAL A 16 5.47 -4.36 7.56
CA VAL A 16 4.12 -4.17 7.00
C VAL A 16 3.96 -2.74 6.48
N ARG A 17 4.31 -1.72 7.28
CA ARG A 17 4.24 -0.31 6.88
C ARG A 17 5.00 -0.05 5.58
N LYS A 18 6.21 -0.59 5.46
CA LYS A 18 7.02 -0.43 4.25
C LYS A 18 6.34 -1.10 3.05
N ALA A 19 5.93 -2.36 3.20
CA ALA A 19 5.35 -3.12 2.10
C ALA A 19 4.05 -2.49 1.56
N ILE A 20 3.15 -2.04 2.45
CA ILE A 20 1.92 -1.35 2.01
C ILE A 20 2.21 0.03 1.42
N THR A 21 3.21 0.75 1.93
CA THR A 21 3.65 2.04 1.35
C THR A 21 4.17 1.84 -0.07
N ASP A 22 5.00 0.82 -0.29
CA ASP A 22 5.57 0.51 -1.60
C ASP A 22 4.48 0.14 -2.61
N TYR A 23 3.45 -0.60 -2.20
CA TYR A 23 2.28 -0.88 -3.02
C TYR A 23 1.48 0.40 -3.33
N LEU A 24 1.15 1.22 -2.33
CA LEU A 24 0.37 2.43 -2.55
C LEU A 24 1.11 3.49 -3.39
N ALA A 25 2.44 3.54 -3.32
CA ALA A 25 3.26 4.44 -4.14
C ALA A 25 3.15 4.15 -5.65
N MET A 26 2.70 2.94 -6.03
CA MET A 26 2.41 2.57 -7.42
C MET A 26 1.34 3.46 -8.04
N PHE A 27 0.37 3.88 -7.23
CA PHE A 27 -0.77 4.68 -7.70
C PHE A 27 -0.38 6.12 -8.01
N LEU A 28 0.81 6.59 -7.63
CA LEU A 28 1.25 7.96 -7.89
C LEU A 28 1.59 8.20 -9.39
N PRO A 29 1.12 9.30 -10.00
CA PRO A 29 0.52 10.49 -9.36
C PRO A 29 -1.00 10.46 -9.20
N GLY A 30 -1.65 9.34 -9.55
CA GLY A 30 -3.07 9.11 -9.31
C GLY A 30 -3.42 8.90 -7.83
N SER A 31 -4.67 8.48 -7.60
CA SER A 31 -5.23 8.36 -6.26
C SER A 31 -4.85 7.03 -5.60
N TRP A 32 -4.16 7.09 -4.46
CA TRP A 32 -3.87 5.94 -3.59
C TRP A 32 -4.88 5.80 -2.43
N THR A 33 -5.71 6.82 -2.18
CA THR A 33 -6.63 6.86 -1.03
C THR A 33 -7.76 5.85 -1.16
N GLU A 34 -8.25 5.62 -2.38
CA GLU A 34 -9.27 4.62 -2.67
C GLU A 34 -8.77 3.18 -2.42
N PRO A 35 -7.62 2.73 -2.99
CA PRO A 35 -6.99 1.47 -2.61
C PRO A 35 -6.76 1.35 -1.10
N LEU A 36 -6.26 2.40 -0.46
CA LEU A 36 -6.04 2.43 0.99
C LEU A 36 -7.33 2.15 1.78
N VAL A 37 -8.43 2.85 1.48
CA VAL A 37 -9.69 2.66 2.22
C VAL A 37 -10.26 1.24 2.00
N ARG A 38 -10.24 0.75 0.76
CA ARG A 38 -10.80 -0.57 0.44
C ARG A 38 -9.98 -1.71 1.07
N LEU A 39 -8.66 -1.63 1.05
CA LEU A 39 -7.80 -2.63 1.70
C LEU A 39 -7.99 -2.66 3.21
N LYS A 40 -8.19 -1.48 3.82
CA LYS A 40 -8.48 -1.38 5.25
C LYS A 40 -9.77 -2.12 5.61
N LEU A 41 -10.83 -1.95 4.81
CA LEU A 41 -12.12 -2.62 5.02
C LEU A 41 -12.00 -4.15 4.93
N LEU A 42 -11.23 -4.67 3.97
CA LEU A 42 -10.99 -6.10 3.83
C LEU A 42 -10.25 -6.68 5.05
N LEU A 43 -9.20 -5.98 5.50
CA LEU A 43 -8.40 -6.40 6.65
C LEU A 43 -9.17 -6.31 7.98
N GLN A 44 -10.08 -5.35 8.13
CA GLN A 44 -10.88 -5.14 9.35
C GLN A 44 -12.28 -5.75 9.26
N SER A 45 -12.53 -6.65 8.31
CA SER A 45 -13.80 -7.36 8.23
C SER A 45 -14.02 -8.22 9.48
N ASN A 46 -15.26 -8.34 9.94
CA ASN A 46 -15.61 -9.11 11.14
C ASN A 46 -15.48 -10.64 10.95
N SER A 47 -15.23 -11.09 9.73
CA SER A 47 -15.01 -12.49 9.36
C SER A 47 -13.53 -12.85 9.38
N GLU A 48 -13.21 -14.13 9.23
CA GLU A 48 -11.84 -14.56 8.91
C GLU A 48 -11.35 -13.79 7.67
N ILE A 49 -10.07 -13.38 7.70
CA ILE A 49 -9.49 -12.60 6.61
C ILE A 49 -9.24 -13.53 5.42
N ASP A 50 -9.98 -13.31 4.34
CA ASP A 50 -9.70 -13.95 3.06
C ASP A 50 -8.51 -13.25 2.37
N TRP A 51 -7.34 -13.87 2.54
CA TRP A 51 -6.09 -13.36 1.99
C TRP A 51 -6.02 -13.44 0.46
N ASP A 52 -6.72 -14.38 -0.16
CA ASP A 52 -6.73 -14.51 -1.62
C ASP A 52 -7.66 -13.47 -2.24
N ALA A 53 -8.79 -13.19 -1.60
CA ALA A 53 -9.63 -12.04 -1.95
C ALA A 53 -8.87 -10.72 -1.78
N LEU A 54 -8.07 -10.56 -0.71
CA LEU A 54 -7.24 -9.36 -0.53
C LEU A 54 -6.25 -9.14 -1.67
N LYS A 55 -5.58 -10.22 -2.13
CA LYS A 55 -4.70 -10.18 -3.31
C LYS A 55 -5.46 -9.83 -4.58
N GLY A 56 -6.59 -10.50 -4.81
CA GLY A 56 -7.44 -10.30 -5.99
C GLY A 56 -7.95 -8.86 -6.09
N HIS A 57 -8.46 -8.30 -4.99
CA HIS A 57 -8.91 -6.92 -4.93
C HIS A 57 -7.77 -5.93 -5.15
N SER A 58 -6.58 -6.21 -4.63
CA SER A 58 -5.41 -5.35 -4.84
C SER A 58 -4.98 -5.31 -6.29
N LEU A 59 -4.96 -6.47 -6.96
CA LEU A 59 -4.67 -6.55 -8.38
C LEU A 59 -5.75 -5.85 -9.20
N ALA A 60 -7.03 -6.02 -8.84
CA ALA A 60 -8.14 -5.35 -9.50
C ALA A 60 -8.01 -3.82 -9.42
N PHE A 61 -7.66 -3.25 -8.25
CA PHE A 61 -7.45 -1.81 -8.12
C PHE A 61 -6.30 -1.30 -8.99
N PHE A 62 -5.23 -2.08 -9.11
CA PHE A 62 -4.10 -1.76 -9.98
C PHE A 62 -4.53 -1.76 -11.47
N ASP A 63 -5.24 -2.81 -11.90
CA ASP A 63 -5.71 -2.98 -13.28
C ASP A 63 -6.76 -1.89 -13.64
N GLU A 64 -7.66 -1.53 -12.72
CA GLU A 64 -8.68 -0.48 -12.87
C GLU A 64 -8.06 0.91 -13.14
N GLN A 65 -6.96 1.24 -12.49
CA GLN A 65 -6.28 2.52 -12.66
C GLN A 65 -5.36 2.56 -13.90
N ARG A 66 -5.30 1.47 -14.68
CA ARG A 66 -4.50 1.36 -15.92
C ARG A 66 -3.08 1.87 -15.73
N LEU A 67 -2.48 1.56 -14.59
CA LEU A 67 -1.16 2.04 -14.22
C LEU A 67 -0.13 1.50 -15.21
N ALA A 68 0.78 2.37 -15.68
CA ALA A 68 1.79 2.02 -16.68
C ALA A 68 2.94 1.14 -16.13
N GLN A 69 2.83 0.70 -14.87
CA GLN A 69 3.85 -0.12 -14.20
C GLN A 69 3.74 -1.59 -14.61
N ASP A 70 4.84 -2.32 -14.47
CA ASP A 70 4.89 -3.74 -14.79
C ASP A 70 3.92 -4.52 -13.87
N ARG A 71 3.01 -5.30 -14.48
CA ARG A 71 2.06 -6.16 -13.77
C ARG A 71 2.78 -7.18 -12.89
N ILE A 72 3.95 -7.66 -13.29
CA ILE A 72 4.79 -8.58 -12.49
C ILE A 72 5.27 -7.88 -11.23
N GLU A 73 5.70 -6.62 -11.35
CA GLU A 73 6.12 -5.82 -10.20
C GLU A 73 4.96 -5.54 -9.24
N SER A 74 3.76 -5.28 -9.78
CA SER A 74 2.52 -5.16 -9.00
C SER A 74 2.23 -6.40 -8.18
N LEU A 75 2.22 -7.57 -8.83
CA LEU A 75 2.00 -8.86 -8.17
C LEU A 75 3.04 -9.11 -7.08
N ALA A 76 4.32 -8.84 -7.35
CA ALA A 76 5.38 -9.00 -6.36
C ALA A 76 5.19 -8.06 -5.14
N ARG A 77 4.74 -6.82 -5.36
CA ARG A 77 4.42 -5.88 -4.27
C ARG A 77 3.18 -6.33 -3.48
N ILE A 78 2.17 -6.86 -4.17
CA ILE A 78 0.96 -7.42 -3.56
C ILE A 78 1.30 -8.58 -2.63
N GLU A 79 2.03 -9.58 -3.15
CA GLU A 79 2.49 -10.73 -2.37
C GLU A 79 3.25 -10.29 -1.11
N ARG A 80 4.21 -9.35 -1.27
CA ARG A 80 5.01 -8.84 -0.15
C ARG A 80 4.17 -8.22 0.96
N PHE A 81 3.21 -7.36 0.63
CA PHE A 81 2.42 -6.71 1.69
C PHE A 81 1.43 -7.71 2.32
N VAL A 82 0.83 -8.60 1.52
CA VAL A 82 -0.10 -9.62 2.03
C VAL A 82 0.63 -10.57 2.99
N ASP A 83 1.81 -11.05 2.63
CA ASP A 83 2.62 -11.91 3.51
C ASP A 83 3.06 -11.17 4.77
N ALA A 84 3.40 -9.88 4.66
CA ALA A 84 3.72 -9.06 5.82
C ALA A 84 2.53 -8.91 6.78
N PHE A 85 1.31 -8.71 6.26
CA PHE A 85 0.09 -8.69 7.09
C PHE A 85 -0.24 -10.07 7.68
N LYS A 86 -0.05 -11.16 6.93
CA LYS A 86 -0.21 -12.53 7.46
C LYS A 86 0.72 -12.78 8.64
N ASP A 87 1.98 -12.40 8.51
CA ASP A 87 2.95 -12.54 9.60
C ASP A 87 2.59 -11.68 10.82
N LEU A 88 2.10 -10.46 10.59
CA LEU A 88 1.60 -9.61 11.67
C LEU A 88 0.35 -10.21 12.34
N TYR A 89 -0.57 -10.77 11.56
CA TYR A 89 -1.81 -11.38 12.06
C TYR A 89 -1.53 -12.57 12.97
N LYS A 90 -0.50 -13.38 12.66
CA LYS A 90 -0.09 -14.53 13.49
C LYS A 90 0.41 -14.14 14.89
N VAL A 91 0.88 -12.91 15.08
CA VAL A 91 1.52 -12.46 16.33
C VAL A 91 0.70 -11.46 17.12
N LEU A 92 -0.45 -11.02 16.60
CA LEU A 92 -1.36 -10.09 17.28
C LEU A 92 -2.61 -10.81 17.77
N SER A 93 -3.15 -10.35 18.90
CA SER A 93 -4.51 -10.71 19.27
C SER A 93 -5.54 -10.04 18.34
N PRO A 94 -6.76 -10.61 18.22
CA PRO A 94 -7.84 -9.97 17.46
C PRO A 94 -8.15 -8.52 17.92
N ALA A 95 -8.04 -8.24 19.22
CA ALA A 95 -8.27 -6.91 19.76
C ALA A 95 -7.18 -5.89 19.34
N GLU A 96 -5.94 -6.33 19.21
CA GLU A 96 -4.82 -5.49 18.76
C GLU A 96 -4.80 -5.30 17.25
N TRP A 97 -5.42 -6.21 16.50
CA TRP A 97 -5.41 -6.21 15.05
C TRP A 97 -5.99 -4.91 14.45
N HIS A 98 -7.21 -4.53 14.85
CA HIS A 98 -7.87 -3.34 14.30
C HIS A 98 -7.03 -2.08 14.51
N LYS A 99 -6.52 -1.90 15.73
CA LYS A 99 -5.64 -0.77 16.08
C LYS A 99 -4.33 -0.80 15.29
N ALA A 100 -3.72 -1.98 15.16
CA ALA A 100 -2.48 -2.12 14.38
C ALA A 100 -2.70 -1.78 12.90
N VAL A 101 -3.82 -2.22 12.31
CA VAL A 101 -4.20 -1.86 10.94
C VAL A 101 -4.38 -0.34 10.82
N ASP A 102 -5.10 0.30 11.75
CA ASP A 102 -5.27 1.76 11.74
C ASP A 102 -3.94 2.52 11.76
N ASP A 103 -3.06 2.16 12.70
CA ASP A 103 -1.73 2.78 12.86
C ASP A 103 -0.87 2.59 11.60
N ILE A 104 -0.91 1.40 10.99
CA ILE A 104 -0.16 1.06 9.78
C ILE A 104 -0.68 1.88 8.59
N PHE A 105 -2.01 1.96 8.43
CA PHE A 105 -2.62 2.67 7.32
C PHE A 105 -2.44 4.18 7.43
N GLN A 106 -2.52 4.74 8.64
CA GLN A 106 -2.20 6.15 8.87
C GLN A 106 -0.75 6.46 8.51
N ALA A 107 0.21 5.63 8.95
CA ALA A 107 1.62 5.80 8.65
C ALA A 107 1.91 5.67 7.14
N ALA A 108 1.30 4.69 6.49
CA ALA A 108 1.43 4.49 5.05
C ALA A 108 0.88 5.68 4.26
N ASN A 109 -0.32 6.14 4.61
CA ASN A 109 -0.93 7.31 3.97
C ASN A 109 -0.02 8.56 4.10
N PHE A 110 0.53 8.81 5.28
CA PHE A 110 1.47 9.92 5.48
C PHE A 110 2.72 9.78 4.60
N ARG A 111 3.32 8.59 4.53
CA ARG A 111 4.53 8.34 3.73
C ARG A 111 4.27 8.51 2.24
N VAL A 112 3.15 7.99 1.72
CA VAL A 112 2.77 8.14 0.31
C VAL A 112 2.43 9.60 -0.01
N SER A 113 1.72 10.29 0.89
CA SER A 113 1.43 11.74 0.74
C SER A 113 2.71 12.55 0.63
N LYS A 114 3.69 12.28 1.50
CA LYS A 114 5.01 12.92 1.45
C LYS A 114 5.73 12.62 0.12
N ALA A 115 5.67 11.38 -0.36
CA ALA A 115 6.25 11.00 -1.64
C ALA A 115 5.57 11.70 -2.82
N ALA A 116 4.25 11.89 -2.77
CA ALA A 116 3.49 12.65 -3.76
C ALA A 116 3.94 14.12 -3.82
N LEU A 117 4.09 14.76 -2.64
CA LEU A 117 4.54 16.16 -2.52
C LEU A 117 6.00 16.38 -2.92
N SER A 118 6.85 15.35 -2.74
CA SER A 118 8.29 15.44 -3.03
C SER A 118 8.63 15.16 -4.49
N ARG A 119 7.65 14.79 -5.33
CA ARG A 119 7.87 14.61 -6.76
C ARG A 119 8.06 16.00 -7.40
N PRO A 120 9.18 16.24 -8.10
CA PRO A 120 9.36 17.50 -8.83
C PRO A 120 8.17 17.72 -9.77
N GLU A 121 7.54 18.89 -9.67
CA GLU A 121 6.46 19.36 -10.56
C GLU A 121 6.97 19.48 -12.01
N THR A 122 7.25 18.37 -12.68
CA THR A 122 7.57 18.38 -14.11
C THR A 122 6.32 18.42 -14.98
N ARG A 123 5.12 18.38 -14.39
CA ARG A 123 3.84 18.45 -15.12
C ARG A 123 3.09 19.78 -15.01
N PHE A 124 3.26 20.56 -13.95
CA PHE A 124 2.59 21.86 -13.85
C PHE A 124 3.15 22.93 -14.81
N LEU A 125 4.36 22.72 -15.34
CA LEU A 125 4.95 23.58 -16.37
C LEU A 125 4.50 23.23 -17.80
N ASP A 126 4.18 21.97 -18.09
CA ASP A 126 3.87 21.55 -19.47
C ASP A 126 2.43 21.89 -19.89
N GLU A 127 1.48 21.90 -18.96
CA GLU A 127 0.11 22.36 -19.24
C GLU A 127 0.03 23.90 -19.34
N ARG A 128 0.74 24.65 -18.48
CA ARG A 128 0.82 26.11 -18.61
C ARG A 128 1.54 26.57 -19.87
N LYS A 129 2.50 25.80 -20.40
CA LYS A 129 3.19 26.14 -21.65
C LYS A 129 2.29 25.95 -22.87
N LYS A 130 1.42 24.94 -22.87
CA LYS A 130 0.44 24.71 -23.95
C LYS A 130 -0.65 25.77 -24.00
N GLU A 131 -1.13 26.25 -22.85
CA GLU A 131 -2.08 27.38 -22.83
C GLU A 131 -1.42 28.72 -23.22
N SER A 132 -0.13 28.89 -22.96
CA SER A 132 0.60 30.11 -23.37
C SER A 132 1.12 30.12 -24.82
N SER A 133 1.01 29.01 -25.55
CA SER A 133 1.51 28.91 -26.95
C SER A 133 0.40 29.03 -28.01
N THR A 134 -0.81 29.43 -27.60
CA THR A 134 -1.97 29.64 -28.50
C THR A 134 -2.54 31.06 -28.41
N ASN A 135 -1.71 32.06 -28.12
CA ASN A 135 -2.03 33.47 -28.36
C ASN A 135 -0.85 34.16 -29.05
#